data_AF-A0A1D2IJQ7-F1
#
_entry.id   AF-A0A1D2IJQ7-F1
#
_cell.length_a   1.000
_cell.length_b   1.000
_cell.length_c   1.000
_cell.angle_alpha   90.00
_cell.angle_beta   90.00
_cell.angle_gamma   90.00
#
_symmetry.space_group_name_H-M   'P 1'
#
loop_
_entity.id
_entity.type
_entity.pdbx_description
1 polymer ?
#
loop_
_entity_poly.entity_id
_entity_poly.type
_entity_poly.pdbx_seq_one_letter_code
_entity_poly.pdbx_strand_id
1 'polypeptide(L)'
;MRKVTATRYIAPLHSGGSVPGIVEADDCGTYVVKFTGSSQGRKALVAEVIVGELARALGLRFPELVLVDFDPVIAGSEPHQEVRELHEASAGTNLGMDYLPGARDFTPEVAEAFPVDPVEAGRIVWLDALTVNVDRTVHSSNLMVWPTLGVAEPRLWLIDHGAALVFHHRWDASDPAKAYDFRHHALGGHGPDVRAADAELAPRVTEELLRSLTAGVPDAWLAGDPDFATPGAAREAYVRYLGARVRASAAWLPTDFPGAEELAAENARRAARSRQGRPAWLKNVPDLHGRPWGDRGPGARPAAAGRAPGPRSPGGCRTCQPLRCS
;
A
#
# COMPACT_ATOMS: atom_id res chain seq x y z
N MET A 1 -17.79 -12.09 1.15
CA MET A 1 -16.99 -11.94 2.39
C MET A 1 -17.67 -12.66 3.53
N ARG A 2 -16.88 -13.33 4.38
CA ARG A 2 -17.40 -13.98 5.59
C ARG A 2 -17.55 -12.96 6.73
N LYS A 3 -18.32 -13.34 7.74
CA LYS A 3 -18.54 -12.54 8.96
C LYS A 3 -17.79 -13.17 10.13
N VAL A 4 -17.20 -12.34 10.98
CA VAL A 4 -16.54 -12.72 12.23
C VAL A 4 -16.94 -11.78 13.36
N THR A 5 -16.81 -12.24 14.59
CA THR A 5 -17.05 -11.42 15.79
C THR A 5 -15.71 -11.03 16.39
N ALA A 6 -15.45 -9.73 16.57
CA ALA A 6 -14.26 -9.28 17.28
C ALA A 6 -14.34 -9.70 18.75
N THR A 7 -13.33 -10.43 19.22
CA THR A 7 -13.28 -10.95 20.60
C THR A 7 -12.32 -10.15 21.48
N ARG A 8 -11.32 -9.51 20.88
CA ARG A 8 -10.33 -8.70 21.61
C ARG A 8 -9.76 -7.59 20.75
N TYR A 9 -9.74 -6.37 21.28
CA TYR A 9 -8.95 -5.28 20.71
C TYR A 9 -7.51 -5.34 21.21
N ILE A 10 -6.54 -5.35 20.28
CA ILE A 10 -5.11 -5.46 20.59
C ILE A 10 -4.48 -4.09 20.70
N ALA A 11 -4.56 -3.28 19.64
CA ALA A 11 -3.89 -1.98 19.58
C ALA A 11 -4.42 -1.12 18.42
N PRO A 12 -4.33 0.22 18.53
CA PRO A 12 -4.53 1.12 17.41
C PRO A 12 -3.31 1.09 16.47
N LEU A 13 -3.57 1.23 15.18
CA LEU A 13 -2.58 1.55 14.16
C LEU A 13 -2.60 3.06 13.92
N HIS A 14 -1.43 3.67 14.06
CA HIS A 14 -1.28 5.11 13.85
C HIS A 14 -1.07 5.38 12.34
N SER A 15 -2.16 5.46 11.59
CA SER A 15 -2.14 5.83 10.17
C SER A 15 -3.06 7.04 9.92
N GLY A 16 -2.49 8.25 9.98
CA GLY A 16 -3.24 9.48 9.71
C GLY A 16 -4.54 9.61 10.53
N GLY A 17 -5.60 10.14 9.92
CA GLY A 17 -6.87 10.44 10.60
C GLY A 17 -7.90 9.31 10.67
N SER A 18 -7.58 8.09 10.24
CA SER A 18 -8.53 6.96 10.20
C SER A 18 -8.40 5.96 11.35
N VAL A 19 -7.26 5.98 12.06
CA VAL A 19 -6.92 5.16 13.25
C VAL A 19 -7.52 3.74 13.21
N PRO A 20 -7.11 2.89 12.26
CA PRO A 20 -7.54 1.49 12.23
C PRO A 20 -7.06 0.74 13.47
N GLY A 21 -7.70 -0.37 13.82
CA GLY A 21 -7.38 -1.16 15.01
C GLY A 21 -7.02 -2.60 14.69
N ILE A 22 -6.10 -3.21 15.43
CA ILE A 22 -5.85 -4.66 15.36
C ILE A 22 -6.79 -5.37 16.32
N VAL A 23 -7.51 -6.38 15.84
CA VAL A 23 -8.40 -7.22 16.67
C VAL A 23 -8.13 -8.72 16.47
N GLU A 24 -8.36 -9.51 17.51
CA GLU A 24 -8.58 -10.96 17.39
C GLU A 24 -10.08 -11.22 17.21
N ALA A 25 -10.44 -12.28 16.50
CA ALA A 25 -11.84 -12.67 16.27
C ALA A 25 -12.14 -14.11 16.70
N ASP A 26 -13.42 -14.48 16.65
CA ASP A 26 -13.97 -15.78 17.06
C ASP A 26 -13.51 -16.97 16.21
N ASP A 27 -12.94 -16.72 15.04
CA ASP A 27 -12.33 -17.70 14.15
C ASP A 27 -10.82 -17.92 14.39
N CYS A 28 -10.28 -17.35 15.48
CA CYS A 28 -8.85 -17.31 15.80
C CYS A 28 -8.00 -16.50 14.81
N GLY A 29 -8.61 -15.71 13.93
CA GLY A 29 -7.91 -14.79 13.03
C GLY A 29 -7.53 -13.47 13.70
N THR A 30 -6.59 -12.75 13.09
CA THR A 30 -6.19 -11.39 13.49
C THR A 30 -6.43 -10.45 12.33
N TYR A 31 -7.13 -9.34 12.58
CA TYR A 31 -7.56 -8.40 11.54
C TYR A 31 -7.13 -6.98 11.85
N VAL A 32 -6.74 -6.26 10.80
CA VAL A 32 -6.77 -4.80 10.79
C VAL A 32 -8.20 -4.36 10.47
N VAL A 33 -8.84 -3.68 11.41
CA VAL A 33 -10.21 -3.19 11.29
C VAL A 33 -10.20 -1.72 10.90
N LYS A 34 -10.87 -1.42 9.78
CA LYS A 34 -11.24 -0.05 9.38
C LYS A 34 -12.64 0.25 9.90
N PHE A 35 -12.72 1.25 10.77
CA PHE A 35 -13.93 1.59 11.50
C PHE A 35 -14.90 2.46 10.68
N THR A 36 -16.19 2.15 10.74
CA THR A 36 -17.26 2.87 10.01
C THR A 36 -17.47 4.30 10.49
N GLY A 37 -17.13 4.58 11.75
CA GLY A 37 -17.19 5.91 12.35
C GLY A 37 -15.96 6.78 12.03
N SER A 38 -15.01 6.29 11.24
CA SER A 38 -13.81 7.06 10.89
C SER A 38 -14.12 8.27 10.00
N SER A 39 -13.25 9.27 10.07
CA SER A 39 -13.37 10.53 9.30
C SER A 39 -13.35 10.34 7.77
N GLN A 40 -12.83 9.21 7.29
CA GLN A 40 -12.82 8.85 5.86
C GLN A 40 -14.21 8.46 5.34
N GLY A 41 -15.12 8.09 6.24
CA GLY A 41 -16.50 7.74 5.92
C GLY A 41 -16.68 6.41 5.19
N ARG A 42 -17.94 6.02 5.02
CA ARG A 42 -18.33 4.71 4.44
C ARG A 42 -17.85 4.52 3.00
N LYS A 43 -17.73 5.59 2.20
CA LYS A 43 -17.26 5.50 0.81
C LYS A 43 -15.84 4.93 0.72
N ALA A 44 -14.96 5.20 1.68
CA ALA A 44 -13.63 4.59 1.75
C ALA A 44 -13.70 3.08 1.98
N LEU A 45 -14.62 2.60 2.84
CA LEU A 45 -14.84 1.15 3.04
C LEU A 45 -15.42 0.49 1.79
N VAL A 46 -16.32 1.17 1.08
CA VAL A 46 -16.88 0.72 -0.20
C VAL A 46 -15.76 0.58 -1.24
N ALA A 47 -14.86 1.56 -1.33
CA ALA A 47 -13.70 1.50 -2.22
C ALA A 47 -12.76 0.35 -1.86
N GLU A 48 -12.47 0.15 -0.58
CA GLU A 48 -11.64 -0.96 -0.11
C GLU A 48 -12.20 -2.32 -0.54
N VAL A 49 -13.50 -2.55 -0.36
CA VAL A 49 -14.16 -3.80 -0.75
C VAL A 49 -14.12 -3.99 -2.26
N ILE A 50 -14.56 -2.99 -3.03
CA ILE A 50 -14.66 -3.13 -4.49
C ILE A 50 -13.28 -3.33 -5.11
N VAL A 51 -12.29 -2.51 -4.73
CA VAL A 51 -10.95 -2.55 -5.33
C VAL A 51 -10.13 -3.73 -4.80
N GLY A 52 -10.21 -4.02 -3.51
CA GLY A 52 -9.50 -5.15 -2.90
C GLY A 52 -9.97 -6.50 -3.44
N GLU A 53 -11.29 -6.72 -3.51
CA GLU A 53 -11.84 -7.95 -4.08
C GLU A 53 -11.61 -8.03 -5.60
N LEU A 54 -11.62 -6.89 -6.32
CA LEU A 54 -11.22 -6.84 -7.73
C LEU A 54 -9.75 -7.26 -7.90
N ALA A 55 -8.85 -6.74 -7.06
CA ALA A 55 -7.44 -7.11 -7.08
C ALA A 55 -7.27 -8.62 -6.91
N ARG A 56 -7.93 -9.21 -5.90
CA ARG A 56 -7.92 -10.66 -5.66
C ARG A 56 -8.46 -11.45 -6.85
N ALA A 57 -9.60 -11.04 -7.42
CA ALA A 57 -10.19 -11.69 -8.60
C ALA A 57 -9.29 -11.62 -9.85
N LEU A 58 -8.45 -10.58 -9.95
CA LEU A 58 -7.45 -10.41 -10.99
C LEU A 58 -6.11 -11.11 -10.68
N GLY A 59 -6.00 -11.79 -9.54
CA GLY A 59 -4.80 -12.53 -9.12
C GLY A 59 -3.70 -11.65 -8.53
N LEU A 60 -4.02 -10.41 -8.16
CA LEU A 60 -3.13 -9.55 -7.38
C LEU A 60 -3.23 -9.91 -5.89
N ARG A 61 -2.11 -9.75 -5.18
CA ARG A 61 -2.00 -10.07 -3.76
C ARG A 61 -2.58 -8.94 -2.94
N PHE A 62 -3.73 -9.18 -2.34
CA PHE A 62 -4.39 -8.28 -1.42
C PHE A 62 -4.96 -9.13 -0.26
N PRO A 63 -4.81 -8.71 1.01
CA PRO A 63 -5.26 -9.51 2.15
C PRO A 63 -6.75 -9.84 2.06
N GLU A 64 -7.16 -10.95 2.68
CA GLU A 64 -8.58 -11.30 2.69
C GLU A 64 -9.40 -10.24 3.46
N LEU A 65 -10.57 -9.89 2.92
CA LEU A 65 -11.52 -9.03 3.62
C LEU A 65 -12.61 -9.84 4.32
N VAL A 66 -12.94 -9.39 5.52
CA VAL A 66 -14.01 -9.93 6.36
C VAL A 66 -14.90 -8.81 6.85
N LEU A 67 -16.15 -9.15 7.16
CA LEU A 67 -17.04 -8.27 7.89
C LEU A 67 -16.88 -8.56 9.38
N VAL A 68 -16.44 -7.57 10.15
CA VAL A 68 -16.19 -7.71 11.59
C VAL A 68 -17.34 -7.09 12.36
N ASP A 69 -18.03 -7.89 13.16
CA ASP A 69 -18.95 -7.37 14.17
C ASP A 69 -18.14 -6.91 15.39
N PHE A 70 -18.21 -5.62 15.70
CA PHE A 70 -17.40 -4.96 16.71
C PHE A 70 -18.27 -4.40 17.83
N ASP A 71 -18.04 -4.87 19.05
CA ASP A 71 -18.61 -4.30 20.27
C ASP A 71 -17.56 -3.38 20.94
N PRO A 72 -17.81 -2.07 21.09
CA PRO A 72 -16.88 -1.13 21.71
C PRO A 72 -16.41 -1.55 23.12
N VAL A 73 -17.16 -2.38 23.83
CA VAL A 73 -16.79 -2.91 25.16
C VAL A 73 -15.43 -3.61 25.13
N ILE A 74 -15.06 -4.31 24.04
CA ILE A 74 -13.78 -5.03 23.95
C ILE A 74 -12.57 -4.08 23.87
N ALA A 75 -12.81 -2.80 23.57
CA ALA A 75 -11.81 -1.74 23.49
C ALA A 75 -11.92 -0.74 24.66
N GLY A 76 -12.63 -1.08 25.74
CA GLY A 76 -12.91 -0.17 26.85
C GLY A 76 -11.67 0.33 27.62
N SER A 77 -10.50 -0.29 27.44
CA SER A 77 -9.24 0.15 28.02
C SER A 77 -8.48 1.19 27.19
N GLU A 78 -9.02 1.62 26.05
CA GLU A 78 -8.37 2.60 25.16
C GLU A 78 -8.15 3.96 25.86
N PRO A 79 -6.89 4.39 26.08
CA PRO A 79 -6.60 5.61 26.83
C PRO A 79 -7.00 6.90 26.10
N HIS A 80 -7.02 6.90 24.76
CA HIS A 80 -7.26 8.09 23.96
C HIS A 80 -8.76 8.34 23.73
N GLN A 81 -9.26 9.52 24.12
CA GLN A 81 -10.67 9.86 24.01
C GLN A 81 -11.18 9.82 22.57
N GLU A 82 -10.43 10.39 21.63
CA GLU A 82 -10.79 10.42 20.21
C GLU A 82 -10.97 9.00 19.63
N VAL A 83 -10.16 8.04 20.08
CA VAL A 83 -10.25 6.64 19.65
C VAL A 83 -11.44 5.93 20.30
N ARG A 84 -11.76 6.23 21.56
CA ARG A 84 -12.99 5.72 22.20
C ARG A 84 -14.25 6.21 21.49
N GLU A 85 -14.32 7.50 21.17
CA GLU A 85 -15.45 8.08 20.43
C GLU A 85 -15.59 7.44 19.04
N LEU A 86 -14.47 7.18 18.36
CA LEU A 86 -14.44 6.42 17.11
C LEU A 86 -15.01 5.00 17.29
N HIS A 87 -14.57 4.28 18.32
CA HIS A 87 -15.06 2.93 18.61
C HIS A 87 -16.56 2.93 18.90
N GLU A 88 -17.05 3.82 19.76
CA GLU A 88 -18.47 3.97 20.08
C GLU A 88 -19.32 4.25 18.83
N ALA A 89 -18.86 5.15 17.95
CA ALA A 89 -19.51 5.45 16.68
C ALA A 89 -19.46 4.29 15.66
N SER A 90 -18.67 3.25 15.95
CA SER A 90 -18.41 2.12 15.06
C SER A 90 -18.96 0.79 15.60
N ALA A 91 -19.88 0.81 16.56
CA ALA A 91 -20.56 -0.40 17.01
C ALA A 91 -21.26 -1.13 15.84
N GLY A 92 -21.08 -2.44 15.76
CA GLY A 92 -21.65 -3.30 14.72
C GLY A 92 -20.66 -3.63 13.59
N THR A 93 -21.16 -3.68 12.34
CA THR A 93 -20.40 -4.20 11.20
C THR A 93 -19.38 -3.21 10.63
N ASN A 94 -18.10 -3.58 10.73
CA ASN A 94 -16.92 -2.90 10.20
C ASN A 94 -16.20 -3.75 9.15
N LEU A 95 -15.19 -3.16 8.51
CA LEU A 95 -14.35 -3.87 7.54
C LEU A 95 -13.09 -4.40 8.23
N GLY A 96 -12.90 -5.71 8.24
CA GLY A 96 -11.64 -6.34 8.63
C GLY A 96 -10.82 -6.72 7.41
N MET A 97 -9.51 -6.60 7.52
CA MET A 97 -8.52 -7.03 6.57
C MET A 97 -7.54 -7.95 7.29
N ASP A 98 -7.21 -9.09 6.69
CA ASP A 98 -6.27 -10.04 7.30
C ASP A 98 -4.94 -9.36 7.66
N TYR A 99 -4.50 -9.52 8.90
CA TYR A 99 -3.27 -8.91 9.39
C TYR A 99 -2.07 -9.71 8.92
N LEU A 100 -1.17 -9.10 8.14
CA LEU A 100 0.04 -9.75 7.62
C LEU A 100 1.21 -9.67 8.63
N PRO A 101 1.51 -10.71 9.42
CA PRO A 101 2.47 -10.59 10.51
C PRO A 101 3.88 -10.43 9.94
N GLY A 102 4.60 -9.41 10.40
CA GLY A 102 5.96 -9.11 9.94
C GLY A 102 6.01 -8.54 8.51
N ALA A 103 4.90 -8.09 7.94
CA ALA A 103 4.94 -7.31 6.71
C ALA A 103 5.71 -6.00 6.92
N ARG A 104 6.36 -5.52 5.86
CA ARG A 104 7.10 -4.25 5.87
C ARG A 104 6.54 -3.34 4.79
N ASP A 105 6.40 -2.05 5.09
CA ASP A 105 5.97 -1.07 4.10
C ASP A 105 6.97 -1.01 2.94
N PHE A 106 6.44 -0.89 1.72
CA PHE A 106 7.24 -0.68 0.52
C PHE A 106 7.60 0.81 0.41
N THR A 107 8.57 1.24 1.22
CA THR A 107 9.11 2.61 1.19
C THR A 107 10.10 2.79 0.05
N PRO A 108 10.50 4.03 -0.31
CA PRO A 108 11.55 4.27 -1.31
C PRO A 108 12.84 3.51 -1.02
N GLU A 109 13.25 3.42 0.24
CA GLU A 109 14.45 2.70 0.66
C GLU A 109 14.31 1.19 0.47
N VAL A 110 13.10 0.64 0.69
CA VAL A 110 12.82 -0.78 0.41
C VAL A 110 12.81 -1.04 -1.10
N ALA A 111 12.25 -0.11 -1.88
CA ALA A 111 12.19 -0.22 -3.35
C ALA A 111 13.57 -0.25 -4.02
N GLU A 112 14.61 0.33 -3.42
CA GLU A 112 15.99 0.24 -3.91
C GLU A 112 16.56 -1.20 -3.88
N ALA A 113 16.10 -2.02 -2.93
CA ALA A 113 16.62 -3.36 -2.70
C ALA A 113 15.64 -4.48 -3.08
N PHE A 114 14.35 -4.17 -3.21
CA PHE A 114 13.31 -5.14 -3.55
C PHE A 114 12.96 -5.03 -5.05
N PRO A 115 13.39 -5.97 -5.90
CA PRO A 115 13.06 -5.93 -7.32
C PRO A 115 11.57 -6.21 -7.52
N VAL A 116 10.90 -5.30 -8.24
CA VAL A 116 9.53 -5.50 -8.73
C VAL A 116 9.62 -5.75 -10.23
N ASP A 117 9.01 -6.85 -10.68
CA ASP A 117 8.98 -7.23 -12.08
C ASP A 117 8.10 -6.25 -12.90
N PRO A 118 8.51 -5.82 -14.10
CA PRO A 118 7.73 -4.94 -14.98
C PRO A 118 6.29 -5.39 -15.24
N VAL A 119 6.04 -6.70 -15.35
CA VAL A 119 4.71 -7.27 -15.56
C VAL A 119 3.86 -7.12 -14.30
N GLU A 120 4.44 -7.40 -13.13
CA GLU A 120 3.76 -7.18 -11.85
C GLU A 120 3.43 -5.70 -11.62
N ALA A 121 4.41 -4.82 -11.86
CA ALA A 121 4.22 -3.37 -11.77
C ALA A 121 3.12 -2.90 -12.73
N GLY A 122 3.12 -3.39 -13.98
CA GLY A 122 2.10 -3.11 -14.99
C GLY A 122 0.69 -3.45 -14.51
N ARG A 123 0.49 -4.62 -13.90
CA ARG A 123 -0.82 -5.06 -13.39
C ARG A 123 -1.33 -4.21 -12.22
N ILE A 124 -0.45 -3.81 -11.31
CA ILE A 124 -0.83 -2.94 -10.17
C ILE A 124 -1.19 -1.54 -10.67
N VAL A 125 -0.34 -0.95 -11.50
CA VAL A 125 -0.61 0.39 -12.08
C VAL A 125 -1.89 0.38 -12.92
N TRP A 126 -2.13 -0.70 -13.67
CA TRP A 126 -3.36 -0.86 -14.43
C TRP A 126 -4.60 -0.92 -13.53
N LEU A 127 -4.56 -1.67 -12.43
CA LEU A 127 -5.65 -1.72 -11.45
C LEU A 127 -5.93 -0.32 -10.87
N ASP A 128 -4.87 0.39 -10.47
CA ASP A 128 -5.00 1.73 -9.90
C ASP A 128 -5.56 2.72 -10.94
N ALA A 129 -5.19 2.60 -12.21
CA ALA A 129 -5.74 3.42 -13.29
C ALA A 129 -7.21 3.11 -13.61
N LEU A 130 -7.59 1.84 -13.64
CA LEU A 130 -8.99 1.40 -13.77
C LEU A 130 -9.84 1.94 -12.63
N THR A 131 -9.32 1.89 -11.40
CA THR A 131 -10.06 2.26 -10.19
C THR A 131 -9.86 3.72 -9.79
N VAL A 132 -9.11 4.51 -10.56
CA VAL A 132 -8.84 5.93 -10.27
C VAL A 132 -8.17 6.12 -8.90
N ASN A 133 -7.25 5.23 -8.54
CA ASN A 133 -6.46 5.32 -7.33
C ASN A 133 -5.18 6.12 -7.60
N VAL A 134 -5.28 7.44 -7.51
CA VAL A 134 -4.14 8.36 -7.71
C VAL A 134 -3.29 8.55 -6.46
N ASP A 135 -3.68 7.95 -5.33
CA ASP A 135 -3.02 8.12 -4.02
C ASP A 135 -1.79 7.22 -3.85
N ARG A 136 -1.67 6.17 -4.67
CA ARG A 136 -0.52 5.25 -4.66
C ARG A 136 0.75 5.93 -5.19
N THR A 137 1.47 6.60 -4.31
CA THR A 137 2.65 7.42 -4.65
C THR A 137 3.91 6.90 -3.99
N VAL A 138 5.08 7.37 -4.45
CA VAL A 138 6.39 7.01 -3.87
C VAL A 138 6.46 7.25 -2.35
N HIS A 139 5.73 8.23 -1.82
CA HIS A 139 5.73 8.57 -0.39
C HIS A 139 4.58 7.96 0.41
N SER A 140 3.55 7.45 -0.25
CA SER A 140 2.43 6.72 0.35
C SER A 140 2.09 5.59 -0.60
N SER A 141 2.92 4.54 -0.60
CA SER A 141 2.81 3.48 -1.60
C SER A 141 1.61 2.59 -1.32
N ASN A 142 1.12 2.51 -0.08
CA ASN A 142 0.06 1.58 0.33
C ASN A 142 0.33 0.15 -0.18
N LEU A 143 1.61 -0.21 -0.24
CA LEU A 143 2.13 -1.51 -0.67
C LEU A 143 2.98 -2.06 0.47
N MET A 144 2.96 -3.38 0.64
CA MET A 144 3.79 -4.07 1.62
C MET A 144 4.59 -5.18 0.97
N VAL A 145 5.74 -5.51 1.56
CA VAL A 145 6.50 -6.71 1.26
C VAL A 145 6.19 -7.75 2.34
N TRP A 146 5.71 -8.93 1.92
CA TRP A 146 5.37 -10.04 2.82
C TRP A 146 5.48 -11.41 2.12
N PRO A 147 5.92 -12.47 2.82
CA PRO A 147 6.45 -12.48 4.19
C PRO A 147 7.92 -12.00 4.26
N THR A 148 8.32 -11.39 5.38
CA THR A 148 9.72 -10.93 5.59
C THR A 148 10.49 -11.71 6.65
N LEU A 149 9.85 -12.69 7.30
CA LEU A 149 10.43 -13.52 8.36
C LEU A 149 11.17 -14.76 7.84
N GLY A 150 11.44 -14.83 6.53
CA GLY A 150 12.18 -15.95 5.91
C GLY A 150 11.39 -17.25 5.76
N VAL A 151 10.07 -17.23 5.97
CA VAL A 151 9.19 -18.40 5.84
C VAL A 151 8.85 -18.75 4.39
N ALA A 152 8.94 -17.77 3.49
CA ALA A 152 8.80 -17.92 2.04
C ALA A 152 9.48 -16.72 1.35
N GLU A 153 9.57 -16.76 0.02
CA GLU A 153 10.04 -15.60 -0.74
C GLU A 153 9.11 -14.40 -0.53
N PRO A 154 9.65 -13.21 -0.22
CA PRO A 154 8.83 -12.03 -0.07
C PRO A 154 8.18 -11.63 -1.40
N ARG A 155 6.93 -11.19 -1.32
CA ARG A 155 6.12 -10.71 -2.45
C ARG A 155 5.55 -9.35 -2.14
N LEU A 156 5.17 -8.62 -3.18
CA LEU A 156 4.48 -7.34 -3.06
C LEU A 156 2.98 -7.58 -2.78
N TRP A 157 2.41 -6.86 -1.83
CA TRP A 157 1.00 -6.91 -1.44
C TRP A 157 0.39 -5.53 -1.51
N LEU A 158 -0.81 -5.44 -2.04
CA LEU A 158 -1.61 -4.21 -2.04
C LEU A 158 -2.35 -4.11 -0.72
N ILE A 159 -2.39 -2.90 -0.17
CA ILE A 159 -3.25 -2.52 0.94
C ILE A 159 -3.87 -1.16 0.63
N ASP A 160 -4.85 -0.78 1.46
CA ASP A 160 -5.42 0.56 1.55
C ASP A 160 -5.82 1.19 0.20
N HIS A 161 -7.00 0.77 -0.28
CA HIS A 161 -7.68 1.34 -1.44
C HIS A 161 -8.75 2.37 -1.06
N GLY A 162 -8.76 2.87 0.19
CA GLY A 162 -9.79 3.79 0.67
C GLY A 162 -9.86 5.12 -0.09
N ALA A 163 -8.77 5.53 -0.75
CA ALA A 163 -8.70 6.73 -1.60
C ALA A 163 -8.95 6.45 -3.10
N ALA A 164 -9.22 5.20 -3.47
CA ALA A 164 -9.59 4.83 -4.83
C ALA A 164 -11.04 5.23 -5.15
N LEU A 165 -11.46 5.00 -6.39
CA LEU A 165 -12.79 5.28 -6.92
C LEU A 165 -13.21 6.75 -6.79
N VAL A 166 -12.26 7.69 -6.91
CA VAL A 166 -12.48 9.15 -6.72
C VAL A 166 -13.75 9.69 -7.41
N PHE A 167 -14.16 9.09 -8.53
CA PHE A 167 -15.40 9.41 -9.24
C PHE A 167 -16.68 9.27 -8.39
N HIS A 168 -16.70 8.39 -7.37
CA HIS A 168 -17.87 8.14 -6.52
C HIS A 168 -18.20 9.29 -5.56
N HIS A 169 -17.37 10.34 -5.53
CA HIS A 169 -17.65 11.59 -4.86
C HIS A 169 -18.35 12.60 -5.78
N ARG A 170 -18.33 12.38 -7.11
CA ARG A 170 -18.95 13.25 -8.12
C ARG A 170 -19.35 12.45 -9.37
N TRP A 171 -20.42 11.68 -9.29
CA TRP A 171 -20.88 10.80 -10.38
C TRP A 171 -21.15 11.56 -11.68
N ASP A 172 -21.94 12.65 -11.61
CA ASP A 172 -22.39 13.39 -12.80
C ASP A 172 -21.27 14.06 -13.60
N ALA A 173 -20.14 14.35 -12.94
CA ALA A 173 -19.00 15.04 -13.54
C ALA A 173 -17.86 14.09 -13.96
N SER A 174 -18.04 12.78 -13.76
CA SER A 174 -16.98 11.80 -13.96
C SER A 174 -17.12 11.12 -15.33
N ASP A 175 -16.15 11.36 -16.20
CA ASP A 175 -16.02 10.66 -17.49
C ASP A 175 -15.24 9.35 -17.31
N PRO A 176 -15.85 8.17 -17.57
CA PRO A 176 -15.17 6.88 -17.50
C PRO A 176 -13.94 6.78 -18.41
N ALA A 177 -13.87 7.54 -19.51
CA ALA A 177 -12.73 7.54 -20.44
C ALA A 177 -11.58 8.46 -19.99
N LYS A 178 -11.76 9.25 -18.92
CA LYS A 178 -10.77 10.24 -18.48
C LYS A 178 -9.45 9.57 -18.05
N ALA A 179 -8.36 10.04 -18.64
CA ALA A 179 -7.00 9.75 -18.20
C ALA A 179 -6.65 10.56 -16.94
N TYR A 180 -5.92 9.93 -16.02
CA TYR A 180 -5.40 10.55 -14.81
C TYR A 180 -3.87 10.49 -14.82
N ASP A 181 -3.23 11.42 -14.13
CA ASP A 181 -1.77 11.51 -14.07
C ASP A 181 -1.20 10.49 -13.07
N PHE A 182 -0.47 9.50 -13.59
CA PHE A 182 0.20 8.44 -12.82
C PHE A 182 1.74 8.58 -12.82
N ARG A 183 2.29 9.72 -13.25
CA ARG A 183 3.76 9.92 -13.34
C ARG A 183 4.50 9.73 -12.00
N HIS A 184 3.82 9.98 -10.89
CA HIS A 184 4.38 9.84 -9.53
C HIS A 184 3.95 8.55 -8.83
N HIS A 185 3.42 7.59 -9.58
CA HIS A 185 3.02 6.30 -9.04
C HIS A 185 4.22 5.58 -8.40
N ALA A 186 4.00 4.91 -7.26
CA ALA A 186 5.06 4.23 -6.50
C ALA A 186 5.88 3.26 -7.35
N LEU A 187 5.23 2.61 -8.33
CA LEU A 187 5.84 1.63 -9.23
C LEU A 187 6.27 2.20 -10.60
N GLY A 188 6.18 3.52 -10.81
CA GLY A 188 6.52 4.13 -12.10
C GLY A 188 7.97 3.90 -12.52
N GLY A 189 8.90 3.91 -11.56
CA GLY A 189 10.32 3.65 -11.79
C GLY A 189 10.68 2.19 -12.11
N HIS A 190 9.72 1.26 -12.05
CA HIS A 190 9.92 -0.18 -12.29
C HIS A 190 9.59 -0.61 -13.73
N GLY A 191 9.39 0.36 -14.63
CA GLY A 191 9.09 0.09 -16.05
C GLY A 191 7.78 -0.69 -16.26
N PRO A 192 6.65 -0.27 -15.66
CA PRO A 192 5.41 -1.05 -15.69
C PRO A 192 4.89 -1.30 -17.11
N ASP A 193 4.68 -2.57 -17.48
CA ASP A 193 4.08 -2.94 -18.77
C ASP A 193 2.55 -2.92 -18.70
N VAL A 194 1.99 -1.70 -18.70
CA VAL A 194 0.54 -1.49 -18.62
C VAL A 194 -0.24 -1.99 -19.84
N ARG A 195 0.42 -2.13 -21.00
CA ARG A 195 -0.23 -2.60 -22.23
C ARG A 195 -0.43 -4.10 -22.19
N ALA A 196 0.59 -4.84 -21.73
CA ALA A 196 0.44 -6.27 -21.47
C ALA A 196 -0.61 -6.52 -20.37
N ALA A 197 -0.59 -5.71 -19.31
CA ALA A 197 -1.60 -5.79 -18.25
C ALA A 197 -3.02 -5.54 -18.78
N ASP A 198 -3.23 -4.55 -19.64
CA ASP A 198 -4.55 -4.29 -20.23
C ASP A 198 -5.06 -5.46 -21.08
N ALA A 199 -4.20 -6.01 -21.94
CA ALA A 199 -4.53 -7.16 -22.77
C ALA A 199 -4.89 -8.40 -21.93
N GLU A 200 -4.26 -8.59 -20.77
CA GLU A 200 -4.53 -9.69 -19.84
C GLU A 200 -5.80 -9.45 -18.99
N LEU A 201 -5.91 -8.27 -18.39
CA LEU A 201 -6.84 -8.02 -17.28
C LEU A 201 -8.17 -7.42 -17.74
N ALA A 202 -8.19 -6.57 -18.77
CA ALA A 202 -9.43 -5.93 -19.23
C ALA A 202 -10.54 -6.94 -19.59
N PRO A 203 -10.27 -8.05 -20.31
CA PRO A 203 -11.29 -9.05 -20.64
C PRO A 203 -11.86 -9.79 -19.41
N ARG A 204 -11.13 -9.78 -18.27
CA ARG A 204 -11.55 -10.45 -17.03
C ARG A 204 -12.50 -9.58 -16.20
N VAL A 205 -12.55 -8.27 -16.43
CA VAL A 205 -13.46 -7.36 -15.73
C VAL A 205 -14.82 -7.33 -16.42
N THR A 206 -15.59 -8.40 -16.19
CA THR A 206 -16.94 -8.55 -16.74
C THR A 206 -17.99 -7.86 -15.88
N GLU A 207 -19.17 -7.63 -16.43
CA GLU A 207 -20.31 -7.12 -15.66
C GLU A 207 -20.69 -8.08 -14.52
N GLU A 208 -20.62 -9.40 -14.76
CA GLU A 208 -20.86 -10.42 -13.74
C GLU A 208 -19.87 -10.32 -12.58
N LEU A 209 -18.58 -10.15 -12.87
CA LEU A 209 -17.58 -9.92 -11.84
C LEU A 209 -17.89 -8.64 -11.06
N LEU A 210 -18.15 -7.52 -11.74
CA LEU A 210 -18.44 -6.26 -11.05
C LEU A 210 -19.71 -6.35 -10.17
N ARG A 211 -20.74 -7.08 -10.61
CA ARG A 211 -21.95 -7.34 -9.82
C ARG A 211 -21.63 -8.18 -8.58
N SER A 212 -20.80 -9.23 -8.70
CA SER A 212 -20.43 -10.06 -7.55
C SER A 212 -19.58 -9.29 -6.52
N LEU A 213 -18.62 -8.48 -6.99
CA LEU A 213 -17.79 -7.62 -6.16
C LEU A 213 -18.64 -6.60 -5.41
N THR A 214 -19.48 -5.87 -6.15
CA THR A 214 -20.34 -4.86 -5.54
C THR A 214 -21.32 -5.49 -4.57
N ALA A 215 -21.89 -6.68 -4.82
CA ALA A 215 -22.78 -7.36 -3.89
C ALA A 215 -22.13 -7.69 -2.51
N GLY A 216 -20.81 -7.74 -2.43
CA GLY A 216 -20.08 -7.93 -1.17
C GLY A 216 -20.21 -6.75 -0.19
N VAL A 217 -20.43 -5.53 -0.68
CA VAL A 217 -20.52 -4.33 0.17
C VAL A 217 -21.80 -4.36 1.01
N PRO A 218 -21.81 -4.11 2.33
CA PRO A 218 -23.04 -4.04 3.13
C PRO A 218 -24.01 -2.92 2.68
N ASP A 219 -25.32 -3.19 2.68
CA ASP A 219 -26.35 -2.19 2.35
C ASP A 219 -26.26 -0.94 3.24
N ALA A 220 -25.97 -1.12 4.52
CA ALA A 220 -25.82 -0.02 5.49
C ALA A 220 -24.71 0.97 5.11
N TRP A 221 -23.72 0.54 4.32
CA TRP A 221 -22.62 1.41 3.87
C TRP A 221 -22.99 2.22 2.62
N LEU A 222 -24.01 1.78 1.88
CA LEU A 222 -24.54 2.45 0.69
C LEU A 222 -25.84 3.22 0.95
N ALA A 223 -26.50 2.94 2.08
CA ALA A 223 -27.72 3.64 2.48
C ALA A 223 -27.45 5.10 2.82
N GLY A 224 -28.36 5.99 2.41
CA GLY A 224 -28.26 7.43 2.67
C GLY A 224 -27.26 8.16 1.77
N ASP A 225 -26.76 7.53 0.70
CA ASP A 225 -26.01 8.23 -0.33
C ASP A 225 -26.92 9.26 -1.03
N PRO A 226 -26.54 10.55 -1.09
CA PRO A 226 -27.39 11.59 -1.69
C PRO A 226 -27.61 11.39 -3.19
N ASP A 227 -26.72 10.67 -3.88
CA ASP A 227 -26.79 10.44 -5.32
C ASP A 227 -27.72 9.28 -5.69
N PHE A 228 -28.07 8.41 -4.72
CA PHE A 228 -28.85 7.19 -4.97
C PHE A 228 -29.93 6.91 -3.94
N ALA A 229 -31.15 6.67 -4.43
CA ALA A 229 -32.29 6.35 -3.57
C ALA A 229 -32.19 4.99 -2.86
N THR A 230 -31.40 4.04 -3.38
CA THR A 230 -31.27 2.70 -2.80
C THR A 230 -29.84 2.15 -2.90
N PRO A 231 -29.42 1.24 -1.99
CA PRO A 231 -28.16 0.51 -2.12
C PRO A 231 -28.00 -0.20 -3.47
N GLY A 232 -29.09 -0.79 -3.99
CA GLY A 232 -29.09 -1.45 -5.30
C GLY A 232 -28.72 -0.48 -6.43
N ALA A 233 -29.32 0.72 -6.45
CA ALA A 233 -28.99 1.75 -7.44
C ALA A 233 -27.52 2.21 -7.35
N ALA A 234 -26.97 2.32 -6.14
CA ALA A 234 -25.56 2.65 -5.94
C ALA A 234 -24.64 1.55 -6.50
N ARG A 235 -24.95 0.26 -6.26
CA ARG A 235 -24.18 -0.87 -6.85
C ARG A 235 -24.20 -0.82 -8.38
N GLU A 236 -25.37 -0.62 -8.97
CA GLU A 236 -25.50 -0.49 -10.43
C GLU A 236 -24.68 0.68 -10.99
N ALA A 237 -24.54 1.77 -10.24
CA ALA A 237 -23.70 2.89 -10.65
C ALA A 237 -22.21 2.50 -10.73
N TYR A 238 -21.69 1.79 -9.71
CA TYR A 238 -20.32 1.25 -9.75
C TYR A 238 -20.11 0.27 -10.90
N VAL A 239 -21.04 -0.67 -11.10
CA VAL A 239 -20.98 -1.65 -12.19
C VAL A 239 -20.95 -0.95 -13.55
N ARG A 240 -21.85 0.01 -13.78
CA ARG A 240 -21.91 0.75 -15.04
C ARG A 240 -20.64 1.58 -15.28
N TYR A 241 -20.16 2.28 -14.26
CA TYR A 241 -18.97 3.14 -14.38
C TYR A 241 -17.71 2.33 -14.66
N LEU A 242 -17.41 1.33 -13.83
CA LEU A 242 -16.22 0.48 -14.00
C LEU A 242 -16.29 -0.32 -15.30
N GLY A 243 -17.47 -0.82 -15.67
CA GLY A 243 -17.68 -1.50 -16.94
C GLY A 243 -17.47 -0.59 -18.15
N ALA A 244 -17.92 0.67 -18.08
CA ALA A 244 -17.66 1.66 -19.13
C ALA A 244 -16.17 2.03 -19.18
N ARG A 245 -15.54 2.20 -18.02
CA ARG A 245 -14.13 2.55 -17.91
C ARG A 245 -13.24 1.46 -18.48
N VAL A 246 -13.43 0.18 -18.13
CA VAL A 246 -12.59 -0.89 -18.69
C VAL A 246 -12.72 -1.01 -20.22
N ARG A 247 -13.92 -0.78 -20.78
CA ARG A 247 -14.11 -0.72 -22.24
C ARG A 247 -13.39 0.46 -22.90
N ALA A 248 -13.13 1.52 -22.15
CA ALA A 248 -12.43 2.71 -22.61
C ALA A 248 -10.93 2.67 -22.27
N SER A 249 -10.35 1.52 -21.92
CA SER A 249 -8.95 1.41 -21.47
C SER A 249 -7.95 2.12 -22.37
N ALA A 250 -8.07 1.91 -23.68
CA ALA A 250 -7.22 2.54 -24.68
C ALA A 250 -7.15 4.08 -24.58
N ALA A 251 -8.15 4.74 -23.98
CA ALA A 251 -8.19 6.20 -23.82
C ALA A 251 -7.53 6.71 -22.53
N TRP A 252 -7.39 5.88 -21.48
CA TRP A 252 -6.87 6.31 -20.17
C TRP A 252 -5.63 5.58 -19.69
N LEU A 253 -5.17 4.54 -20.39
CA LEU A 253 -3.96 3.80 -19.99
C LEU A 253 -2.77 4.75 -19.78
N PRO A 254 -2.16 4.76 -18.58
CA PRO A 254 -0.99 5.60 -18.32
C PRO A 254 0.23 4.99 -19.00
N THR A 255 0.75 5.62 -20.06
CA THR A 255 1.96 5.15 -20.75
C THR A 255 3.20 5.99 -20.47
N ASP A 256 3.00 7.15 -19.85
CA ASP A 256 4.03 8.16 -19.68
C ASP A 256 4.58 8.07 -18.25
N PHE A 257 5.48 7.12 -18.02
CA PHE A 257 6.24 7.03 -16.78
C PHE A 257 7.60 7.71 -16.95
N PRO A 258 8.00 8.61 -16.03
CA PRO A 258 9.30 9.26 -16.11
C PRO A 258 10.42 8.21 -16.01
N GLY A 259 11.46 8.39 -16.82
CA GLY A 259 12.65 7.53 -16.76
C GLY A 259 13.41 7.69 -15.43
N ALA A 260 14.28 6.74 -15.09
CA ALA A 260 15.04 6.77 -13.83
C ALA A 260 15.84 8.08 -13.63
N GLU A 261 16.45 8.60 -14.71
CA GLU A 261 17.18 9.87 -14.67
C GLU A 261 16.27 11.09 -14.45
N GLU A 262 15.07 11.06 -15.05
CA GLU A 262 14.07 12.12 -14.91
C GLU A 262 13.51 12.17 -13.48
N LEU A 263 13.18 11.01 -12.91
CA LEU A 263 12.78 10.84 -11.51
C LEU A 263 13.86 11.31 -10.55
N ALA A 264 15.12 10.91 -10.76
CA ALA A 264 16.24 11.35 -9.93
C ALA A 264 16.42 12.87 -9.99
N ALA A 265 16.33 13.46 -11.19
CA ALA A 265 16.44 14.89 -11.38
C ALA A 265 15.26 15.66 -10.75
N GLU A 266 14.04 15.14 -10.81
CA GLU A 266 12.87 15.75 -10.18
C GLU A 266 12.92 15.65 -8.64
N ASN A 267 13.31 14.50 -8.10
CA ASN A 267 13.49 14.30 -6.66
C ASN A 267 14.60 15.21 -6.11
N ALA A 268 15.72 15.35 -6.82
CA ALA A 268 16.77 16.31 -6.48
C ALA A 268 16.24 17.75 -6.45
N ARG A 269 15.40 18.14 -7.43
CA ARG A 269 14.73 19.45 -7.48
C ARG A 269 13.75 19.63 -6.32
N ARG A 270 12.92 18.64 -5.99
CA ARG A 270 12.00 18.67 -4.83
C ARG A 270 12.77 18.78 -3.51
N ALA A 271 13.82 17.97 -3.31
CA ALA A 271 14.66 18.01 -2.12
C ALA A 271 15.34 19.38 -1.97
N ALA A 272 15.85 19.95 -3.07
CA ALA A 272 16.42 21.29 -3.09
C ALA A 272 15.39 22.38 -2.72
N ARG A 273 14.17 22.32 -3.28
CA ARG A 273 13.07 23.25 -2.92
C ARG A 273 12.66 23.13 -1.45
N SER A 274 12.51 21.90 -0.96
CA SER A 274 12.20 21.64 0.46
C SER A 274 13.31 22.19 1.37
N ARG A 275 14.57 21.95 1.03
CA ARG A 275 15.73 22.55 1.75
C ARG A 275 15.71 24.07 1.69
N GLN A 276 15.37 24.70 0.57
CA GLN A 276 15.28 26.15 0.46
C GLN A 276 14.14 26.75 1.31
N GLY A 277 12.98 26.08 1.35
CA GLY A 277 11.80 26.50 2.13
C GLY A 277 11.91 26.27 3.64
N ARG A 278 12.87 25.46 4.12
CA ARG A 278 13.08 25.23 5.56
C ARG A 278 13.52 26.52 6.28
N PRO A 279 12.99 26.83 7.47
CA PRO A 279 13.54 27.87 8.34
C PRO A 279 15.04 27.65 8.61
N ALA A 280 15.82 28.72 8.78
CA ALA A 280 17.28 28.64 8.93
C ALA A 280 17.74 27.69 10.04
N TRP A 281 16.99 27.62 11.15
CA TRP A 281 17.27 26.73 12.29
C TRP A 281 17.04 25.24 11.97
N LEU A 282 16.24 24.92 10.94
CA LEU A 282 15.93 23.55 10.51
C LEU A 282 16.77 23.10 9.29
N LYS A 283 17.58 23.99 8.74
CA LYS A 283 18.51 23.72 7.61
C LYS A 283 19.82 23.09 8.06
N ASN A 284 20.19 23.28 9.34
CA ASN A 284 21.44 22.85 9.94
C ASN A 284 21.22 21.96 11.18
N VAL A 285 20.27 21.03 11.14
CA VAL A 285 20.13 20.03 12.20
C VAL A 285 21.26 19.01 12.00
N PRO A 286 22.18 18.83 12.96
CA PRO A 286 23.18 17.77 12.87
C PRO A 286 22.47 16.42 12.84
N ASP A 287 23.05 15.44 12.14
CA ASP A 287 22.69 14.03 12.30
C ASP A 287 22.68 13.64 13.80
N LEU A 288 21.95 12.60 14.20
CA LEU A 288 21.95 12.02 15.55
C LEU A 288 23.37 11.71 16.09
N HIS A 289 24.37 11.72 15.20
CA HIS A 289 25.79 11.56 15.48
C HIS A 289 26.64 12.86 15.40
N GLY A 290 26.02 14.04 15.36
CA GLY A 290 26.69 15.33 15.56
C GLY A 290 27.62 15.81 14.45
N ARG A 291 27.54 15.28 13.22
CA ARG A 291 28.39 15.75 12.11
C ARG A 291 27.65 16.75 11.19
N PRO A 292 28.25 17.91 10.87
CA PRO A 292 27.74 18.79 9.83
C PRO A 292 27.93 18.16 8.45
N TRP A 293 26.98 18.40 7.54
CA TRP A 293 26.95 17.79 6.20
C TRP A 293 27.92 18.43 5.17
N GLY A 294 29.04 18.98 5.64
CA GLY A 294 29.96 19.82 4.85
C GLY A 294 31.31 19.22 4.47
N ASP A 295 31.80 18.17 5.14
CA ASP A 295 33.19 17.70 4.99
C ASP A 295 33.36 16.43 4.15
N ARG A 296 32.67 16.35 3.00
CA ARG A 296 33.06 15.40 1.94
C ARG A 296 33.36 16.15 0.65
N GLY A 297 34.48 16.87 0.65
CA GLY A 297 35.13 17.37 -0.57
C GLY A 297 35.89 16.24 -1.29
N PRO A 298 36.02 16.30 -2.63
CA PRO A 298 36.63 15.25 -3.43
C PRO A 298 38.15 15.41 -3.46
N GLY A 299 38.89 14.39 -3.00
CA GLY A 299 40.32 14.30 -3.24
C GLY A 299 41.15 13.91 -2.02
N ALA A 300 41.36 12.62 -1.84
CA ALA A 300 42.56 12.09 -1.18
C ALA A 300 42.96 10.79 -1.87
N ARG A 301 44.00 10.86 -2.71
CA ARG A 301 44.71 9.71 -3.29
C ARG A 301 45.48 8.95 -2.18
N PRO A 302 45.83 7.67 -2.40
CA PRO A 302 46.39 6.80 -1.37
C PRO A 302 47.88 7.09 -1.15
N ALA A 303 48.31 7.10 0.11
CA ALA A 303 49.73 7.14 0.46
C ALA A 303 50.21 5.76 0.94
N ALA A 304 51.11 5.17 0.17
CA ALA A 304 52.08 4.14 0.59
C ALA A 304 53.08 4.75 1.61
N ALA A 305 53.95 4.08 2.37
CA ALA A 305 54.49 2.73 2.42
C ALA A 305 55.18 2.55 3.80
N GLY A 306 55.49 1.32 4.24
CA GLY A 306 56.26 1.14 5.48
C GLY A 306 56.73 -0.26 5.88
N ARG A 307 57.50 -0.93 4.99
CA ARG A 307 58.57 -1.94 5.23
C ARG A 307 58.32 -3.21 6.08
N ALA A 308 58.79 -4.32 5.50
CA ALA A 308 58.85 -5.70 5.98
C ALA A 308 59.93 -5.98 7.05
N PRO A 309 59.92 -7.21 7.60
CA PRO A 309 61.15 -8.01 7.60
C PRO A 309 60.96 -9.36 6.89
N GLY A 310 62.00 -9.78 6.17
CA GLY A 310 62.10 -11.07 5.45
C GLY A 310 62.61 -12.23 6.32
N PRO A 311 63.03 -13.37 5.72
CA PRO A 311 62.32 -14.63 5.89
C PRO A 311 63.12 -15.72 6.62
N ARG A 312 62.44 -16.75 7.15
CA ARG A 312 62.98 -18.13 7.28
C ARG A 312 61.89 -19.17 7.02
N SER A 313 62.27 -20.19 6.26
CA SER A 313 61.46 -21.22 5.61
C SER A 313 61.22 -22.46 6.52
N PRO A 314 60.77 -23.64 6.01
CA PRO A 314 59.47 -24.21 6.36
C PRO A 314 59.58 -25.54 7.12
N GLY A 315 58.49 -25.95 7.79
CA GLY A 315 58.41 -27.31 8.32
C GLY A 315 57.10 -27.61 9.04
N GLY A 316 56.42 -28.66 8.58
CA GLY A 316 55.70 -29.55 9.49
C GLY A 316 54.17 -29.47 9.50
N CYS A 317 53.58 -30.14 8.53
CA CYS A 317 52.32 -30.88 8.58
C CYS A 317 51.92 -31.44 9.98
N ARG A 318 50.64 -31.32 10.37
CA ARG A 318 49.78 -32.43 10.90
C ARG A 318 48.34 -31.97 11.20
N THR A 319 47.42 -32.56 10.44
CA THR A 319 46.08 -33.09 10.78
C THR A 319 45.52 -32.87 12.20
N CYS A 320 44.23 -32.45 12.28
CA CYS A 320 43.22 -33.10 13.13
C CYS A 320 41.78 -32.77 12.66
N GLN A 321 40.94 -33.79 12.74
CA GLN A 321 39.56 -33.96 12.25
C GLN A 321 38.48 -33.27 13.12
N PRO A 322 37.20 -33.23 12.66
CA PRO A 322 36.12 -32.47 13.29
C PRO A 322 35.40 -33.22 14.43
N LEU A 323 34.98 -32.47 15.44
CA LEU A 323 34.08 -32.94 16.51
C LEU A 323 32.62 -32.93 16.02
N ARG A 324 31.97 -34.09 16.14
CA ARG A 324 30.51 -34.25 16.17
C ARG A 324 29.99 -33.84 17.54
N CYS A 325 28.86 -33.14 17.59
CA CYS A 325 27.99 -33.11 18.77
C CYS A 325 26.70 -33.84 18.45
N SER A 326 26.38 -34.77 19.36
CA SER A 326 25.10 -35.44 19.54
C SER A 326 24.04 -34.49 20.09
#